data_AF-A0A935DGI2-F1
#
_entry.id   AF-A0A935DGI2-F1
#
_cell.length_a   1.000
_cell.length_b   1.000
_cell.length_c   1.000
_cell.angle_alpha   90.00
_cell.angle_beta   90.00
_cell.angle_gamma   90.00
#
_symmetry.space_group_name_H-M   'P 1'
#
loop_
_entity.id
_entity.type
_entity.pdbx_description
1 polymer ?
#
loop_
_entity_poly.entity_id
_entity_poly.type
_entity_poly.pdbx_seq_one_letter_code
_entity_poly.pdbx_strand_id
1 'polypeptide(L)'
;MIKNARLLVIGLLLVGCNDGPTAVGSVFDAATPTDLGSPADRPDASDVPVATDNPIATDNPVATDVPVATDVPVATDVPVATDVPVATDVPVATDVPVATDVPVATDSGPVDSGVVDAGPADAGPMDAGPTDAGAVDASSCTPVTETCNGMDDDCDGVIDESGCGTHLLITEVVVGPDEGEYVEIHNPTAAAIDLSNVYLSDFHDYACYLGRACTFTGGRTLATPASSDFVARFPAGATLAPGAYAVVSLKGNLPLFRGIAGVCPTYHLGGATGDAGVTLGTCIAALPMRPTGHATNTIGTSSGLTNSTEPVVLFQWDGSAALPVDLDYVFWGTPGSTNAQVDKTTTSITLAAGGSATFLPDTAAASQQRVAAPANGAAAVRCNYAEGTERRTGGNGLGGHDETSESLMTTWRVTSAPALVDGSIAALNATPGAINNCR
;
A
#
# COMPACT_ATOMS: atom_id res chain seq x y z
N MET A 1 11.13 -71.61 14.44
CA MET A 1 10.53 -72.73 13.70
C MET A 1 9.30 -72.22 12.96
N ILE A 2 9.22 -72.55 11.67
CA ILE A 2 8.09 -72.40 10.74
C ILE A 2 7.73 -70.96 10.29
N LYS A 3 8.08 -70.69 9.03
CA LYS A 3 7.63 -69.58 8.19
C LYS A 3 6.28 -69.92 7.56
N ASN A 4 5.39 -68.93 7.38
CA ASN A 4 4.99 -68.41 6.05
C ASN A 4 3.67 -67.61 6.11
N ALA A 5 3.71 -66.49 5.39
CA ALA A 5 2.72 -65.43 5.30
C ALA A 5 1.54 -65.74 4.36
N ARG A 6 0.44 -65.00 4.53
CA ARG A 6 -0.54 -64.71 3.49
C ARG A 6 -0.64 -63.20 3.27
N LEU A 7 -0.65 -62.86 1.99
CA LEU A 7 -0.41 -61.57 1.32
C LEU A 7 -1.74 -61.00 0.79
N LEU A 8 -1.91 -59.66 0.79
CA LEU A 8 -2.81 -58.99 -0.14
C LEU A 8 -2.35 -57.54 -0.46
N VAL A 9 -1.83 -57.38 -1.71
CA VAL A 9 -1.96 -56.30 -2.74
C VAL A 9 -1.90 -54.82 -2.27
N ILE A 10 -1.10 -53.88 -2.81
CA ILE A 10 -0.96 -53.27 -4.17
C ILE A 10 0.38 -52.49 -4.12
N GLY A 11 1.29 -52.39 -5.09
CA GLY A 11 1.23 -52.50 -6.55
C GLY A 11 1.87 -51.25 -7.18
N LEU A 12 3.20 -51.12 -7.13
CA LEU A 12 3.97 -50.16 -7.93
C LEU A 12 5.35 -50.77 -8.22
N LEU A 13 5.66 -51.08 -9.48
CA LEU A 13 7.03 -51.41 -9.87
C LEU A 13 7.31 -51.02 -11.32
N LEU A 14 8.38 -50.24 -11.48
CA LEU A 14 9.07 -49.94 -12.71
C LEU A 14 9.85 -51.16 -13.24
N VAL A 15 9.81 -51.28 -14.57
CA VAL A 15 10.89 -51.60 -15.52
C VAL A 15 11.85 -52.76 -15.19
N GLY A 16 11.81 -53.79 -16.04
CA GLY A 16 12.88 -54.76 -16.22
C GLY A 16 13.07 -55.12 -17.70
N CYS A 17 14.32 -55.15 -18.15
CA CYS A 17 14.80 -55.83 -19.36
C CYS A 17 14.46 -57.32 -19.35
N ASN A 18 14.25 -57.96 -20.52
CA ASN A 18 15.28 -58.78 -21.18
C ASN A 18 14.76 -59.47 -22.46
N ASP A 19 15.73 -59.80 -23.31
CA ASP A 19 15.67 -60.46 -24.62
C ASP A 19 15.07 -61.87 -24.66
N GLY A 20 14.59 -62.29 -25.84
CA GLY A 20 14.58 -63.71 -26.25
C GLY A 20 13.49 -64.11 -27.26
N PRO A 21 13.73 -65.13 -28.12
CA PRO A 21 13.55 -64.98 -29.57
C PRO A 21 12.55 -65.98 -30.20
N THR A 22 12.48 -65.92 -31.54
CA THR A 22 12.07 -66.94 -32.55
C THR A 22 10.71 -66.81 -33.24
N ALA A 23 10.83 -66.66 -34.57
CA ALA A 23 9.83 -66.73 -35.65
C ALA A 23 9.07 -68.08 -35.64
N VAL A 24 7.91 -68.30 -36.29
CA VAL A 24 7.65 -68.24 -37.74
C VAL A 24 6.14 -68.34 -38.05
N GLY A 25 5.70 -67.74 -39.17
CA GLY A 25 4.54 -68.19 -39.99
C GLY A 25 3.31 -67.28 -40.00
N SER A 26 3.20 -66.32 -40.94
CA SER A 26 2.44 -66.38 -42.22
C SER A 26 0.94 -66.02 -42.04
N VAL A 27 0.24 -65.18 -42.81
CA VAL A 27 0.39 -64.68 -44.20
C VAL A 27 -0.71 -63.61 -44.47
N PHE A 28 -0.49 -62.82 -45.54
CA PHE A 28 -1.37 -61.83 -46.24
C PHE A 28 -1.39 -60.42 -45.62
N ASP A 29 -0.57 -59.44 -46.05
CA ASP A 29 -0.15 -58.93 -47.38
C ASP A 29 -1.11 -57.88 -47.97
N ALA A 30 -0.57 -56.70 -48.25
CA ALA A 30 -1.22 -55.61 -48.96
C ALA A 30 -0.21 -54.98 -49.91
N ALA A 31 -0.34 -55.30 -51.20
CA ALA A 31 0.32 -54.60 -52.29
C ALA A 31 -0.60 -54.48 -53.52
N THR A 32 -0.94 -53.22 -53.87
CA THR A 32 -1.04 -52.64 -55.25
C THR A 32 -2.15 -53.13 -56.21
N PRO A 33 -2.36 -52.61 -57.46
CA PRO A 33 -1.96 -51.35 -58.16
C PRO A 33 -3.06 -50.65 -59.07
N THR A 34 -2.70 -49.50 -59.71
CA THR A 34 -3.12 -48.94 -61.05
C THR A 34 -4.59 -48.42 -61.25
N ASP A 35 -4.98 -47.40 -62.05
CA ASP A 35 -4.46 -46.84 -63.33
C ASP A 35 -5.22 -45.56 -63.85
N LEU A 36 -4.53 -44.70 -64.65
CA LEU A 36 -4.90 -43.67 -65.71
C LEU A 36 -5.92 -42.53 -65.47
N GLY A 37 -5.75 -41.26 -65.93
CA GLY A 37 -4.70 -40.56 -66.71
C GLY A 37 -5.12 -39.14 -67.23
N SER A 38 -4.14 -38.20 -67.30
CA SER A 38 -3.77 -37.10 -68.29
C SER A 38 -4.79 -36.26 -69.14
N PRO A 39 -4.40 -35.16 -69.87
CA PRO A 39 -3.05 -34.61 -70.20
C PRO A 39 -2.85 -33.04 -70.21
N ALA A 40 -1.58 -32.63 -70.43
CA ALA A 40 -1.05 -31.38 -71.05
C ALA A 40 -1.15 -30.07 -70.23
N ASP A 41 -0.06 -29.41 -69.84
CA ASP A 41 0.83 -28.61 -70.71
C ASP A 41 2.09 -28.18 -69.93
N ARG A 42 3.23 -28.06 -70.62
CA ARG A 42 4.56 -27.71 -70.09
C ARG A 42 5.10 -26.53 -70.91
N PRO A 43 5.69 -25.52 -70.27
CA PRO A 43 7.04 -25.10 -70.68
C PRO A 43 7.92 -24.91 -69.43
N ASP A 44 9.03 -25.63 -69.29
CA ASP A 44 10.35 -25.41 -69.90
C ASP A 44 11.12 -24.22 -69.30
N ALA A 45 12.27 -24.55 -68.75
CA ALA A 45 13.12 -23.69 -67.95
C ALA A 45 14.09 -22.96 -68.88
N SER A 46 13.74 -21.74 -69.26
CA SER A 46 14.68 -20.80 -69.89
C SER A 46 14.24 -19.36 -69.63
N ASP A 47 14.18 -18.96 -68.36
CA ASP A 47 14.19 -17.54 -67.99
C ASP A 47 15.00 -17.40 -66.70
N VAL A 48 16.29 -17.08 -66.86
CA VAL A 48 17.12 -16.56 -65.78
C VAL A 48 16.63 -15.13 -65.53
N PRO A 49 16.04 -14.80 -64.37
CA PRO A 49 15.86 -13.40 -64.03
C PRO A 49 17.25 -12.79 -63.87
N VAL A 50 17.57 -11.84 -64.74
CA VAL A 50 18.73 -10.95 -64.61
C VAL A 50 18.69 -10.37 -63.21
N ALA A 51 19.79 -10.56 -62.45
CA ALA A 51 19.97 -9.91 -61.17
C ALA A 51 19.82 -8.40 -61.35
N THR A 52 18.74 -7.83 -60.81
CA THR A 52 18.63 -6.40 -60.59
C THR A 52 19.76 -5.96 -59.67
N ASP A 53 20.49 -4.95 -60.12
CA ASP A 53 21.65 -4.35 -59.46
C ASP A 53 21.49 -4.21 -57.95
N ASN A 54 22.53 -4.59 -57.21
CA ASN A 54 22.70 -4.18 -55.82
C ASN A 54 22.56 -2.65 -55.74
N PRO A 55 21.84 -2.10 -54.76
CA PRO A 55 21.82 -0.66 -54.56
C PRO A 55 23.26 -0.17 -54.35
N ILE A 56 23.65 0.83 -55.13
CA ILE A 56 24.90 1.56 -54.93
C ILE A 56 24.88 2.08 -53.50
N ALA A 57 25.90 1.73 -52.72
CA ALA A 57 26.09 2.24 -51.38
C ALA A 57 26.05 3.77 -51.43
N THR A 58 25.08 4.36 -50.74
CA THR A 58 25.07 5.80 -50.51
C THR A 58 26.33 6.13 -49.72
N ASP A 59 27.12 7.08 -50.22
CA ASP A 59 28.34 7.55 -49.58
C ASP A 59 28.13 7.74 -48.07
N ASN A 60 29.04 7.18 -47.27
CA ASN A 60 29.12 7.50 -45.85
C ASN A 60 29.18 9.03 -45.71
N PRO A 61 28.40 9.65 -44.81
CA PRO A 61 28.54 11.08 -44.56
C PRO A 61 29.99 11.34 -44.13
N VAL A 62 30.64 12.30 -44.80
CA VAL A 62 31.94 12.83 -44.38
C VAL A 62 31.79 13.28 -42.93
N ALA A 63 32.61 12.70 -42.05
CA ALA A 63 32.64 13.04 -40.64
C ALA A 63 32.78 14.56 -40.51
N THR A 64 31.80 15.19 -39.88
CA THR A 64 31.89 16.59 -39.50
C THR A 64 33.00 16.70 -38.46
N ASP A 65 33.93 17.63 -38.68
CA ASP A 65 35.10 17.84 -37.83
C ASP A 65 34.70 17.87 -36.34
N VAL A 66 35.46 17.12 -35.53
CA VAL A 66 35.36 17.15 -34.07
C VAL A 66 35.53 18.61 -33.62
N PRO A 67 34.61 19.19 -32.84
CA PRO A 67 34.78 20.55 -32.35
C PRO A 67 36.06 20.60 -31.53
N VAL A 68 36.97 21.51 -31.90
CA VAL A 68 38.15 21.83 -31.09
C VAL A 68 37.65 22.23 -29.70
N ALA A 69 38.10 21.49 -28.68
CA ALA A 69 37.77 21.76 -27.29
C ALA A 69 38.11 23.22 -26.99
N THR A 70 37.09 23.99 -26.62
CA THR A 70 37.28 25.35 -26.11
C THR A 70 37.94 25.22 -24.74
N ASP A 71 38.98 26.01 -24.50
CA ASP A 71 39.80 25.98 -23.30
C ASP A 71 38.96 25.93 -22.01
N VAL A 72 39.40 25.08 -21.08
CA VAL A 72 38.86 24.98 -19.72
C VAL A 72 38.85 26.39 -19.10
N PRO A 73 37.71 26.89 -18.60
CA PRO A 73 37.70 28.18 -17.94
C PRO A 73 38.64 28.12 -16.73
N VAL A 74 39.61 29.03 -16.71
CA VAL A 74 40.45 29.24 -15.53
C VAL A 74 39.53 29.58 -14.37
N ALA A 75 39.59 28.77 -13.31
CA ALA A 75 38.81 28.97 -12.10
C ALA A 75 39.02 30.40 -11.59
N THR A 76 37.94 31.17 -11.55
CA THR A 76 37.93 32.45 -10.86
C THR A 76 37.96 32.17 -9.36
N ASP A 77 38.82 32.89 -8.65
CA ASP A 77 39.10 32.71 -7.24
C ASP A 77 37.80 32.61 -6.40
N VAL A 78 37.82 31.69 -5.43
CA VAL A 78 36.79 31.51 -4.42
C VAL A 78 36.53 32.87 -3.75
N PRO A 79 35.28 33.37 -3.72
CA PRO A 79 34.99 34.60 -3.00
C PRO A 79 35.33 34.40 -1.52
N VAL A 80 36.17 35.28 -0.98
CA VAL A 80 36.42 35.37 0.45
C VAL A 80 35.07 35.62 1.13
N ALA A 81 34.68 34.69 2.01
CA ALA A 81 33.46 34.78 2.79
C ALA A 81 33.43 36.13 3.53
N THR A 82 32.39 36.91 3.26
CA THR A 82 32.09 38.12 4.02
C THR A 82 31.57 37.69 5.39
N ASP A 83 32.09 38.33 6.45
CA ASP A 83 31.81 37.99 7.84
C ASP A 83 30.30 37.83 8.11
N VAL A 84 29.97 36.78 8.87
CA VAL A 84 28.63 36.50 9.39
C VAL A 84 28.14 37.74 10.17
N PRO A 85 26.97 38.31 9.85
CA PRO A 85 26.44 39.40 10.65
C PRO A 85 26.18 38.91 12.08
N VAL A 86 26.74 39.61 13.06
CA VAL A 86 26.42 39.41 14.48
C VAL A 86 24.92 39.63 14.64
N ALA A 87 24.22 38.59 15.12
CA ALA A 87 22.80 38.64 15.40
C ALA A 87 22.53 39.80 16.38
N THR A 88 21.62 40.69 15.98
CA THR A 88 21.09 41.74 16.84
C THR A 88 20.13 41.08 17.84
N ASP A 89 20.24 41.49 19.11
CA ASP A 89 19.51 40.93 20.23
C ASP A 89 18.00 40.77 19.96
N VAL A 90 17.46 39.62 20.38
CA VAL A 90 16.03 39.31 20.40
C VAL A 90 15.33 40.35 21.29
N PRO A 91 14.29 41.07 20.81
CA PRO A 91 13.53 41.95 21.67
C PRO A 91 12.80 41.12 22.73
N VAL A 92 13.00 41.48 24.00
CA VAL A 92 12.21 40.96 25.12
C VAL A 92 10.76 41.34 24.88
N ALA A 93 9.89 40.31 24.76
CA ALA A 93 8.45 40.50 24.62
C ALA A 93 7.92 41.27 25.83
N THR A 94 7.19 42.35 25.55
CA THR A 94 6.49 43.15 26.54
C THR A 94 5.22 42.41 26.97
N ASP A 95 4.93 42.43 28.27
CA ASP A 95 3.83 41.70 28.90
C ASP A 95 2.48 41.86 28.19
N VAL A 96 1.76 40.74 28.08
CA VAL A 96 0.37 40.64 27.61
C VAL A 96 -0.55 41.44 28.54
N PRO A 97 -1.42 42.33 28.04
CA PRO A 97 -2.38 43.02 28.90
C PRO A 97 -3.46 42.04 29.40
N VAL A 98 -3.70 42.07 30.71
CA VAL A 98 -4.83 41.39 31.35
C VAL A 98 -6.14 41.92 30.76
N ALA A 99 -6.94 41.03 30.20
CA ALA A 99 -8.25 41.36 29.66
C ALA A 99 -9.22 41.76 30.79
N THR A 100 -9.81 42.95 30.66
CA THR A 100 -10.92 43.45 31.48
C THR A 100 -12.22 42.72 31.17
N ASP A 101 -13.02 42.49 32.22
CA ASP A 101 -14.28 41.75 32.25
C ASP A 101 -15.30 42.10 31.16
N VAL A 102 -15.99 41.06 30.67
CA VAL A 102 -17.16 41.14 29.78
C VAL A 102 -18.42 41.51 30.60
N PRO A 103 -19.27 42.46 30.15
CA PRO A 103 -20.48 42.81 30.87
C PRO A 103 -21.59 41.76 30.68
N VAL A 104 -22.30 41.50 31.78
CA VAL A 104 -23.48 40.64 31.87
C VAL A 104 -24.61 41.18 30.98
N ALA A 105 -25.14 40.34 30.11
CA ALA A 105 -26.32 40.64 29.30
C ALA A 105 -27.58 40.65 30.18
N THR A 106 -28.32 41.75 30.15
CA THR A 106 -29.68 41.86 30.66
C THR A 106 -30.65 41.21 29.67
N ASP A 107 -31.35 40.17 30.13
CA ASP A 107 -32.45 39.51 29.45
C ASP A 107 -33.71 40.40 29.47
N SER A 108 -34.34 40.56 28.31
CA SER A 108 -35.64 41.22 28.15
C SER A 108 -36.48 40.44 27.14
N GLY A 109 -37.01 39.30 27.59
CA GLY A 109 -38.09 38.58 26.92
C GLY A 109 -39.48 39.18 27.21
N PRO A 110 -40.44 39.13 26.26
CA PRO A 110 -41.77 39.70 26.42
C PRO A 110 -42.66 38.85 27.34
N VAL A 111 -43.52 39.55 28.08
CA VAL A 111 -44.50 39.01 29.03
C VAL A 111 -45.66 38.35 28.26
N ASP A 112 -45.88 37.06 28.45
CA ASP A 112 -47.10 36.37 28.00
C ASP A 112 -48.16 36.40 29.11
N SER A 113 -49.31 36.96 28.78
CA SER A 113 -50.48 37.11 29.63
C SER A 113 -51.46 35.97 29.38
N GLY A 114 -51.37 34.91 30.19
CA GLY A 114 -52.31 33.80 30.23
C GLY A 114 -52.83 33.53 31.64
N VAL A 115 -54.15 33.40 31.78
CA VAL A 115 -54.85 33.16 33.05
C VAL A 115 -54.70 31.71 33.54
N VAL A 116 -54.55 31.57 34.86
CA VAL A 116 -54.32 30.34 35.63
C VAL A 116 -55.52 29.37 35.63
N ASP A 117 -55.25 28.07 35.54
CA ASP A 117 -56.18 27.00 35.96
C ASP A 117 -55.53 26.16 37.08
N ALA A 118 -56.35 25.80 38.07
CA ALA A 118 -55.96 25.39 39.40
C ALA A 118 -55.95 23.86 39.57
N GLY A 119 -54.79 23.32 39.93
CA GLY A 119 -54.65 21.99 40.51
C GLY A 119 -53.53 21.99 41.57
N PRO A 120 -53.70 21.35 42.75
CA PRO A 120 -52.66 21.33 43.76
C PRO A 120 -51.65 20.23 43.41
N ALA A 121 -50.49 20.62 42.88
CA ALA A 121 -49.34 19.75 42.77
C ALA A 121 -48.26 20.22 43.76
N ASP A 122 -47.88 19.26 44.59
CA ASP A 122 -46.89 19.29 45.66
C ASP A 122 -45.59 19.99 45.27
N ALA A 123 -45.33 21.16 45.87
CA ALA A 123 -44.11 21.93 45.67
C ALA A 123 -43.11 21.63 46.81
N GLY A 124 -42.53 20.43 46.76
CA GLY A 124 -41.18 20.24 47.29
C GLY A 124 -40.17 20.94 46.37
N PRO A 125 -39.15 21.62 46.88
CA PRO A 125 -38.11 22.18 46.04
C PRO A 125 -37.43 21.05 45.25
N MET A 126 -37.45 21.13 43.92
CA MET A 126 -36.52 20.36 43.10
C MET A 126 -35.11 20.81 43.48
N ASP A 127 -34.35 19.88 44.06
CA ASP A 127 -32.93 20.00 44.30
C ASP A 127 -32.22 20.07 42.95
N ALA A 128 -32.10 21.28 42.40
CA ALA A 128 -31.15 21.60 41.35
C ALA A 128 -29.78 21.81 42.01
N GLY A 129 -29.24 20.74 42.59
CA GLY A 129 -27.82 20.63 42.87
C GLY A 129 -27.05 20.77 41.55
N PRO A 130 -25.78 21.20 41.59
CA PRO A 130 -24.94 21.25 40.40
C PRO A 130 -24.98 19.89 39.71
N THR A 131 -25.06 19.90 38.37
CA THR A 131 -24.76 18.71 37.56
C THR A 131 -23.47 18.12 38.10
N ASP A 132 -23.57 16.89 38.59
CA ASP A 132 -22.47 16.06 39.07
C ASP A 132 -21.50 15.82 37.91
N ALA A 133 -20.62 16.78 37.67
CA ALA A 133 -19.30 16.53 37.13
C ALA A 133 -18.53 15.84 38.26
N GLY A 134 -18.95 14.61 38.58
CA GLY A 134 -18.28 13.78 39.53
C GLY A 134 -16.84 13.70 39.10
N ALA A 135 -15.92 13.99 40.02
CA ALA A 135 -14.56 13.54 39.87
C ALA A 135 -14.64 12.06 39.48
N VAL A 136 -14.16 11.72 38.28
CA VAL A 136 -13.87 10.33 37.97
C VAL A 136 -13.05 9.83 39.15
N ASP A 137 -13.50 8.73 39.74
CA ASP A 137 -12.88 8.15 40.91
C ASP A 137 -11.43 7.80 40.57
N ALA A 138 -10.51 8.73 40.86
CA ALA A 138 -9.08 8.61 40.62
C ALA A 138 -8.42 7.54 41.51
N SER A 139 -9.20 6.68 42.17
CA SER A 139 -8.67 5.59 42.98
C SER A 139 -8.34 4.32 42.19
N SER A 140 -8.51 4.30 40.86
CA SER A 140 -8.11 3.15 40.02
C SER A 140 -7.28 3.46 38.77
N CYS A 141 -6.97 4.73 38.48
CA CYS A 141 -6.20 5.10 37.29
C CYS A 141 -4.70 5.12 37.64
N THR A 142 -3.92 4.23 37.03
CA THR A 142 -2.46 4.23 37.15
C THR A 142 -1.89 4.98 35.96
N PRO A 143 -1.32 6.19 36.13
CA PRO A 143 -0.81 6.99 35.03
C PRO A 143 0.18 6.21 34.17
N VAL A 144 -0.14 6.06 32.89
CA VAL A 144 0.77 5.57 31.86
C VAL A 144 0.93 6.63 30.79
N THR A 145 1.86 6.45 29.86
CA THR A 145 1.96 7.36 28.71
C THR A 145 0.70 7.27 27.87
N GLU A 146 0.17 8.44 27.49
CA GLU A 146 -0.99 8.59 26.62
C GLU A 146 -0.93 7.67 25.40
N THR A 147 -1.99 6.89 25.22
CA THR A 147 -2.30 6.19 23.98
C THR A 147 -3.54 6.84 23.41
N CYS A 148 -3.51 7.21 22.13
CA CYS A 148 -4.57 8.02 21.52
C CYS A 148 -5.81 7.18 21.22
N ASN A 149 -6.48 6.71 22.27
CA ASN A 149 -7.52 5.69 22.28
C ASN A 149 -8.85 6.26 22.80
N GLY A 150 -8.92 7.57 23.06
CA GLY A 150 -10.08 8.27 23.59
C GLY A 150 -10.23 8.09 25.11
N MET A 151 -9.18 7.68 25.81
CA MET A 151 -9.12 7.57 27.27
C MET A 151 -8.02 8.48 27.82
N ASP A 152 -8.21 8.91 29.07
CA ASP A 152 -7.21 9.64 29.84
C ASP A 152 -6.32 8.59 30.54
N ASP A 153 -5.22 8.23 29.86
CA ASP A 153 -4.33 7.13 30.25
C ASP A 153 -3.33 7.59 31.34
N ASP A 154 -2.97 8.87 31.34
CA ASP A 154 -2.09 9.49 32.33
C ASP A 154 -2.83 10.11 33.53
N CYS A 155 -4.16 10.09 33.48
CA CYS A 155 -5.08 10.51 34.52
C CYS A 155 -4.98 12.01 34.87
N ASP A 156 -4.53 12.85 33.94
CA ASP A 156 -4.38 14.29 34.14
C ASP A 156 -5.67 15.10 33.93
N GLY A 157 -6.73 14.43 33.49
CA GLY A 157 -8.05 15.00 33.21
C GLY A 157 -8.24 15.50 31.79
N VAL A 158 -7.25 15.29 30.92
CA VAL A 158 -7.30 15.54 29.48
C VAL A 158 -7.25 14.18 28.76
N ILE A 159 -7.81 14.12 27.55
CA ILE A 159 -7.83 12.89 26.75
C ILE A 159 -6.94 13.11 25.53
N ASP A 160 -6.00 12.18 25.29
CA ASP A 160 -5.17 12.08 24.10
C ASP A 160 -4.42 13.40 23.73
N GLU A 161 -3.92 14.15 24.71
CA GLU A 161 -3.31 15.49 24.53
C GLU A 161 -1.81 15.46 24.26
N SER A 162 -1.16 14.33 24.48
CA SER A 162 0.28 14.17 24.29
C SER A 162 0.62 12.85 23.61
N GLY A 163 1.76 12.80 22.91
CA GLY A 163 2.28 11.56 22.33
C GLY A 163 1.57 11.02 21.07
N CYS A 164 0.47 11.63 20.62
CA CYS A 164 -0.24 11.15 19.43
C CYS A 164 0.55 11.26 18.14
N GLY A 165 0.36 10.25 17.29
CA GLY A 165 0.82 10.28 15.91
C GLY A 165 0.13 11.41 15.13
N THR A 166 0.69 11.76 13.98
CA THR A 166 0.20 12.88 13.16
C THR A 166 -0.62 12.44 11.96
N HIS A 167 -0.55 11.16 11.60
CA HIS A 167 -1.18 10.59 10.41
C HIS A 167 -1.39 9.08 10.56
N LEU A 168 -2.02 8.45 9.56
CA LEU A 168 -2.29 7.01 9.53
C LEU A 168 -1.03 6.20 9.26
N LEU A 169 -0.84 5.10 9.99
CA LEU A 169 0.29 4.19 9.80
C LEU A 169 -0.17 2.86 9.21
N ILE A 170 0.66 2.26 8.38
CA ILE A 170 0.64 0.83 8.06
C ILE A 170 1.30 0.10 9.23
N THR A 171 0.62 -0.90 9.79
CA THR A 171 1.07 -1.58 11.01
C THR A 171 1.39 -3.04 10.81
N GLU A 172 0.79 -3.66 9.79
CA GLU A 172 0.99 -5.08 9.52
C GLU A 172 0.80 -5.39 8.04
N VAL A 173 1.70 -6.20 7.49
CA VAL A 173 1.62 -6.71 6.12
C VAL A 173 1.82 -8.22 6.13
N VAL A 174 0.84 -8.94 5.60
CA VAL A 174 0.88 -10.39 5.39
C VAL A 174 0.86 -10.68 3.90
N VAL A 175 1.92 -11.33 3.42
CA VAL A 175 2.13 -11.67 2.00
C VAL A 175 1.71 -13.10 1.65
N GLY A 176 1.25 -13.87 2.65
CA GLY A 176 0.85 -15.25 2.42
C GLY A 176 0.25 -15.91 3.66
N PRO A 177 -0.59 -16.94 3.50
CA PRO A 177 -0.97 -17.57 2.23
C PRO A 177 -1.85 -16.63 1.39
N ASP A 178 -1.92 -16.84 0.08
CA ASP A 178 -2.53 -15.90 -0.87
C ASP A 178 -3.91 -15.40 -0.43
N GLU A 179 -4.82 -16.29 -0.02
CA GLU A 179 -6.18 -15.95 0.46
C GLU A 179 -6.21 -15.24 1.84
N GLY A 180 -5.09 -15.23 2.55
CA GLY A 180 -4.88 -14.53 3.81
C GLY A 180 -4.05 -13.26 3.68
N GLU A 181 -3.74 -12.79 2.46
CA GLU A 181 -3.01 -11.54 2.25
C GLU A 181 -3.82 -10.33 2.73
N TYR A 182 -3.18 -9.48 3.52
CA TYR A 182 -3.76 -8.21 3.97
C TYR A 182 -2.70 -7.17 4.28
N VAL A 183 -3.19 -5.93 4.33
CA VAL A 183 -2.52 -4.79 4.93
C VAL A 183 -3.38 -4.26 6.06
N GLU A 184 -2.78 -3.97 7.19
CA GLU A 184 -3.44 -3.32 8.32
C GLU A 184 -2.96 -1.88 8.45
N ILE A 185 -3.89 -0.99 8.74
CA ILE A 185 -3.62 0.41 9.05
C ILE A 185 -4.13 0.77 10.45
N HIS A 186 -3.51 1.79 11.04
CA HIS A 186 -3.83 2.32 12.36
C HIS A 186 -3.97 3.83 12.32
N ASN A 187 -4.90 4.34 13.12
CA ASN A 187 -4.99 5.77 13.41
C ASN A 187 -4.38 6.06 14.80
N PRO A 188 -3.10 6.46 14.88
CA PRO A 188 -2.47 6.86 16.14
C PRO A 188 -2.79 8.30 16.56
N THR A 189 -3.68 9.00 15.85
CA THR A 189 -4.00 10.41 16.12
C THR A 189 -5.13 10.53 17.14
N ALA A 190 -5.22 11.68 17.82
CA ALA A 190 -6.30 12.00 18.77
C ALA A 190 -7.67 12.23 18.11
N ALA A 191 -7.77 12.20 16.77
CA ALA A 191 -9.00 12.53 16.05
C ALA A 191 -9.39 11.43 15.06
N ALA A 192 -10.69 11.29 14.82
CA ALA A 192 -11.16 10.41 13.75
C ALA A 192 -10.69 10.95 12.39
N ILE A 193 -10.15 10.06 11.55
CA ILE A 193 -9.67 10.41 10.21
C ILE A 193 -10.71 9.98 9.18
N ASP A 194 -11.10 10.92 8.30
CA ASP A 194 -11.89 10.63 7.11
C ASP A 194 -10.99 9.94 6.06
N LEU A 195 -11.33 8.70 5.72
CA LEU A 195 -10.59 7.90 4.75
C LEU A 195 -11.04 8.17 3.31
N SER A 196 -12.04 9.03 3.09
CA SER A 196 -12.59 9.27 1.76
C SER A 196 -11.53 9.66 0.74
N ASN A 197 -10.44 10.34 1.12
CA ASN A 197 -9.37 10.72 0.20
C ASN A 197 -8.07 9.96 0.45
N VAL A 198 -8.13 8.82 1.12
CA VAL A 198 -7.01 7.94 1.41
C VAL A 198 -7.00 6.79 0.40
N TYR A 199 -5.80 6.38 0.02
CA TYR A 199 -5.52 5.35 -0.96
C TYR A 199 -4.44 4.42 -0.45
N LEU A 200 -4.51 3.17 -0.90
CA LEU A 200 -3.52 2.13 -0.67
C LEU A 200 -3.03 1.60 -2.02
N SER A 201 -1.73 1.34 -2.13
CA SER A 201 -1.14 0.77 -3.33
C SER A 201 0.06 -0.11 -3.03
N ASP A 202 0.29 -1.12 -3.85
CA ASP A 202 1.52 -1.92 -3.89
C ASP A 202 2.45 -1.54 -5.07
N PHE A 203 2.13 -0.46 -5.78
CA PHE A 203 2.75 -0.13 -7.06
C PHE A 203 3.65 1.11 -6.95
N HIS A 204 4.92 0.99 -7.33
CA HIS A 204 5.92 2.04 -7.10
C HIS A 204 5.67 3.37 -7.86
N ASP A 205 4.93 3.34 -8.97
CA ASP A 205 4.55 4.52 -9.76
C ASP A 205 3.08 4.97 -9.50
N TYR A 206 2.48 4.57 -8.35
CA TYR A 206 1.06 4.82 -8.01
C TYR A 206 0.59 6.27 -8.23
N ALA A 207 1.45 7.26 -7.94
CA ALA A 207 1.13 8.67 -8.05
C ALA A 207 0.73 9.08 -9.48
N CYS A 208 1.19 8.33 -10.48
CA CYS A 208 0.88 8.51 -11.89
C CYS A 208 -0.44 7.85 -12.34
N TYR A 209 -1.07 7.07 -11.46
CA TYR A 209 -2.33 6.35 -11.72
C TYR A 209 -3.55 7.02 -11.08
N LEU A 210 -3.41 8.33 -10.82
CA LEU A 210 -4.45 9.22 -10.29
C LEU A 210 -5.15 10.03 -11.39
N GLY A 211 -5.16 9.53 -12.64
CA GLY A 211 -5.82 10.18 -13.77
C GLY A 211 -5.09 11.39 -14.35
N ARG A 212 -3.78 11.54 -14.05
CA ARG A 212 -2.94 12.63 -14.55
C ARG A 212 -1.68 12.09 -15.20
N ALA A 213 -1.22 12.75 -16.26
CA ALA A 213 -0.02 12.33 -16.98
C ALA A 213 1.24 12.66 -16.17
N CYS A 214 2.18 11.70 -16.14
CA CYS A 214 3.49 11.89 -15.53
C CYS A 214 4.59 12.11 -16.58
N THR A 215 5.62 12.85 -16.18
CA THR A 215 6.87 13.01 -16.91
C THR A 215 8.05 12.77 -15.98
N PHE A 216 9.12 12.18 -16.49
CA PHE A 216 10.31 11.87 -15.69
C PHE A 216 11.54 12.60 -16.22
N THR A 217 12.21 13.33 -15.35
CA THR A 217 13.51 13.91 -15.64
C THR A 217 14.53 12.78 -15.86
N GLY A 218 15.28 12.82 -16.95
CA GLY A 218 16.23 11.76 -17.29
C GLY A 218 15.65 10.62 -18.15
N GLY A 219 14.39 10.72 -18.58
CA GLY A 219 13.83 9.84 -19.62
C GLY A 219 13.43 8.43 -19.15
N ARG A 220 13.20 8.24 -17.84
CA ARG A 220 12.57 7.03 -17.31
C ARG A 220 11.19 6.83 -17.94
N THR A 221 10.83 5.59 -18.22
CA THR A 221 9.49 5.21 -18.71
C THR A 221 8.57 4.93 -17.52
N LEU A 222 7.30 5.37 -17.61
CA LEU A 222 6.25 5.01 -16.66
C LEU A 222 6.08 3.48 -16.63
N ALA A 223 6.16 2.87 -15.45
CA ALA A 223 5.86 1.45 -15.31
C ALA A 223 4.37 1.18 -15.55
N THR A 224 4.04 0.01 -16.09
CA THR A 224 2.64 -0.42 -16.25
C THR A 224 2.28 -1.40 -15.14
N PRO A 225 1.19 -1.15 -14.37
CA PRO A 225 0.72 -2.07 -13.35
C PRO A 225 0.46 -3.46 -13.91
N ALA A 226 0.97 -4.48 -13.23
CA ALA A 226 0.65 -5.88 -13.49
C ALA A 226 -0.78 -6.21 -13.01
N SER A 227 -1.26 -7.42 -13.29
CA SER A 227 -2.56 -7.88 -12.80
C SER A 227 -2.58 -8.14 -11.29
N SER A 228 -1.41 -8.23 -10.65
CA SER A 228 -1.21 -8.28 -9.20
C SER A 228 -1.31 -6.92 -8.53
N ASP A 229 -1.08 -5.85 -9.29
CA ASP A 229 -0.88 -4.54 -8.68
C ASP A 229 -2.25 -3.87 -8.42
N PHE A 230 -2.27 -2.95 -7.47
CA PHE A 230 -3.42 -2.11 -7.20
C PHE A 230 -3.04 -0.69 -6.77
N VAL A 231 -3.91 0.25 -7.14
CA VAL A 231 -4.04 1.59 -6.55
C VAL A 231 -5.52 1.74 -6.23
N ALA A 232 -5.85 1.59 -4.95
CA ALA A 232 -7.22 1.49 -4.47
C ALA A 232 -7.53 2.62 -3.50
N ARG A 233 -8.72 3.20 -3.62
CA ARG A 233 -9.25 4.24 -2.73
C ARG A 233 -10.15 3.61 -1.68
N PHE A 234 -10.06 4.08 -0.44
CA PHE A 234 -11.03 3.74 0.60
C PHE A 234 -12.43 4.25 0.22
N PRO A 235 -13.52 3.60 0.68
CA PRO A 235 -14.87 4.00 0.31
C PRO A 235 -15.22 5.39 0.86
N ALA A 236 -15.97 6.17 0.08
CA ALA A 236 -16.41 7.50 0.50
C ALA A 236 -17.27 7.45 1.77
N GLY A 237 -17.00 8.36 2.70
CA GLY A 237 -17.63 8.42 4.02
C GLY A 237 -17.07 7.44 5.04
N ALA A 238 -16.06 6.64 4.69
CA ALA A 238 -15.36 5.79 5.65
C ALA A 238 -14.54 6.64 6.62
N THR A 239 -14.56 6.29 7.89
CA THR A 239 -13.81 6.97 8.95
C THR A 239 -13.09 5.95 9.82
N LEU A 240 -11.88 6.27 10.28
CA LEU A 240 -11.16 5.49 11.28
C LEU A 240 -11.07 6.30 12.58
N ALA A 241 -11.65 5.78 13.66
CA ALA A 241 -11.65 6.45 14.96
C ALA A 241 -10.21 6.58 15.54
N PRO A 242 -9.97 7.49 16.51
CA PRO A 242 -8.72 7.52 17.27
C PRO A 242 -8.38 6.14 17.82
N GLY A 243 -7.12 5.73 17.70
CA GLY A 243 -6.61 4.46 18.22
C GLY A 243 -7.09 3.22 17.48
N ALA A 244 -8.00 3.36 16.51
CA ALA A 244 -8.60 2.23 15.82
C ALA A 244 -7.67 1.66 14.74
N TYR A 245 -7.88 0.39 14.44
CA TYR A 245 -7.20 -0.35 13.38
C TYR A 245 -8.21 -0.74 12.29
N ALA A 246 -7.75 -0.82 11.05
CA ALA A 246 -8.52 -1.36 9.95
C ALA A 246 -7.70 -2.33 9.11
N VAL A 247 -8.32 -3.44 8.74
CA VAL A 247 -7.70 -4.50 7.96
C VAL A 247 -8.24 -4.46 6.54
N VAL A 248 -7.35 -4.43 5.56
CA VAL A 248 -7.66 -4.49 4.13
C VAL A 248 -7.27 -5.86 3.60
N SER A 249 -8.26 -6.72 3.32
CA SER A 249 -8.00 -7.98 2.61
C SER A 249 -7.73 -7.71 1.13
N LEU A 250 -6.68 -8.35 0.59
CA LEU A 250 -6.29 -8.18 -0.81
C LEU A 250 -6.95 -9.19 -1.74
N LYS A 251 -7.64 -10.20 -1.20
CA LYS A 251 -8.40 -11.20 -1.95
C LYS A 251 -9.91 -11.06 -1.73
N GLY A 252 -10.67 -11.55 -2.71
CA GLY A 252 -12.13 -11.46 -2.73
C GLY A 252 -12.85 -12.55 -1.93
N ASN A 253 -12.19 -13.64 -1.49
CA ASN A 253 -12.86 -14.74 -0.79
C ASN A 253 -12.82 -14.56 0.74
N LEU A 254 -13.71 -13.71 1.25
CA LEU A 254 -13.69 -13.32 2.66
C LEU A 254 -13.98 -14.47 3.65
N PRO A 255 -14.76 -15.51 3.31
CA PRO A 255 -14.86 -16.72 4.14
C PRO A 255 -13.53 -17.45 4.32
N LEU A 256 -12.73 -17.57 3.26
CA LEU A 256 -11.40 -18.19 3.36
C LEU A 256 -10.45 -17.29 4.13
N PHE A 257 -10.44 -15.99 3.82
CA PHE A 257 -9.68 -15.00 4.59
C PHE A 257 -9.99 -15.12 6.08
N ARG A 258 -11.27 -15.10 6.47
CA ARG A 258 -11.69 -15.23 7.88
C ARG A 258 -11.27 -16.57 8.49
N GLY A 259 -11.27 -17.65 7.71
CA GLY A 259 -10.78 -18.95 8.16
C GLY A 259 -9.28 -18.94 8.48
N ILE A 260 -8.50 -18.18 7.70
CA ILE A 260 -7.03 -18.08 7.81
C ILE A 260 -6.60 -17.05 8.86
N ALA A 261 -7.19 -15.85 8.81
CA ALA A 261 -6.87 -14.71 9.66
C ALA A 261 -7.69 -14.67 10.97
N GLY A 262 -8.69 -15.54 11.13
CA GLY A 262 -9.53 -15.62 12.34
C GLY A 262 -10.58 -14.49 12.48
N VAL A 263 -10.46 -13.40 11.72
CA VAL A 263 -11.34 -12.22 11.77
C VAL A 263 -11.84 -11.85 10.38
N CYS A 264 -12.98 -11.16 10.31
CA CYS A 264 -13.38 -10.50 9.06
C CYS A 264 -12.55 -9.24 8.86
N PRO A 265 -12.19 -8.89 7.62
CA PRO A 265 -11.49 -7.64 7.36
C PRO A 265 -12.47 -6.46 7.44
N THR A 266 -11.93 -5.26 7.68
CA THR A 266 -12.70 -4.00 7.66
C THR A 266 -13.00 -3.60 6.22
N TYR A 267 -12.02 -3.76 5.34
CA TYR A 267 -12.10 -3.44 3.92
C TYR A 267 -11.59 -4.60 3.08
N HIS A 268 -11.95 -4.61 1.80
CA HIS A 268 -11.40 -5.56 0.83
C HIS A 268 -11.24 -4.91 -0.54
N LEU A 269 -10.36 -5.43 -1.39
CA LEU A 269 -10.27 -4.95 -2.77
C LEU A 269 -11.50 -5.38 -3.57
N GLY A 270 -12.30 -4.39 -4.00
CA GLY A 270 -13.59 -4.60 -4.67
C GLY A 270 -13.50 -4.78 -6.19
N GLY A 271 -12.39 -5.27 -6.74
CA GLY A 271 -12.18 -5.58 -8.16
C GLY A 271 -12.20 -4.40 -9.16
N ALA A 272 -11.67 -4.62 -10.37
CA ALA A 272 -11.62 -3.61 -11.45
C ALA A 272 -13.00 -3.16 -11.97
N THR A 273 -14.01 -4.03 -11.86
CA THR A 273 -15.37 -3.85 -12.45
C THR A 273 -16.48 -3.92 -11.40
N GLY A 274 -16.19 -3.55 -10.16
CA GLY A 274 -17.07 -3.77 -9.02
C GLY A 274 -16.80 -5.13 -8.36
N ASP A 275 -17.68 -5.56 -7.46
CA ASP A 275 -17.46 -6.71 -6.57
C ASP A 275 -17.53 -8.09 -7.28
N ALA A 276 -17.35 -8.12 -8.60
CA ALA A 276 -17.27 -9.35 -9.37
C ALA A 276 -16.08 -10.20 -8.91
N GLY A 277 -16.36 -11.41 -8.44
CA GLY A 277 -15.35 -12.31 -7.88
C GLY A 277 -15.15 -12.18 -6.36
N VAL A 278 -15.84 -11.24 -5.71
CA VAL A 278 -15.86 -11.15 -4.25
C VAL A 278 -16.97 -12.04 -3.67
N THR A 279 -16.61 -12.86 -2.68
CA THR A 279 -17.53 -13.66 -1.87
C THR A 279 -17.45 -13.18 -0.44
N LEU A 280 -18.51 -12.52 0.06
CA LEU A 280 -18.51 -11.93 1.42
C LEU A 280 -18.78 -12.98 2.52
N GLY A 281 -19.64 -13.97 2.25
CA GLY A 281 -20.15 -14.89 3.25
C GLY A 281 -20.69 -14.18 4.49
N THR A 282 -20.09 -14.44 5.67
CA THR A 282 -20.49 -13.78 6.93
C THR A 282 -19.82 -12.43 7.16
N CYS A 283 -18.82 -12.05 6.36
CA CYS A 283 -18.11 -10.77 6.46
C CYS A 283 -18.84 -9.64 5.72
N ILE A 284 -20.15 -9.52 5.94
CA ILE A 284 -21.03 -8.58 5.23
C ILE A 284 -20.78 -7.10 5.59
N ALA A 285 -20.03 -6.85 6.68
CA ALA A 285 -19.64 -5.51 7.10
C ALA A 285 -18.36 -5.02 6.40
N ALA A 286 -17.63 -5.90 5.71
CA ALA A 286 -16.42 -5.51 5.00
C ALA A 286 -16.78 -4.63 3.79
N LEU A 287 -16.19 -3.44 3.72
CA LEU A 287 -16.50 -2.48 2.66
C LEU A 287 -15.48 -2.55 1.51
N PRO A 288 -15.92 -2.42 0.25
CA PRO A 288 -15.01 -2.51 -0.89
C PRO A 288 -14.20 -1.22 -1.06
N MET A 289 -12.88 -1.35 -1.14
CA MET A 289 -12.01 -0.35 -1.75
C MET A 289 -12.19 -0.39 -3.27
N ARG A 290 -12.16 0.78 -3.89
CA ARG A 290 -12.48 0.94 -5.31
C ARG A 290 -11.29 1.46 -6.11
N PRO A 291 -11.26 1.28 -7.44
CA PRO A 291 -10.31 2.01 -8.29
C PRO A 291 -10.38 3.51 -8.01
N THR A 292 -9.34 4.26 -8.39
CA THR A 292 -9.13 5.64 -7.93
C THR A 292 -10.26 6.61 -8.27
N GLY A 293 -11.19 6.24 -9.16
CA GLY A 293 -12.25 7.13 -9.67
C GLY A 293 -11.72 8.15 -10.68
N HIS A 294 -10.40 8.32 -10.72
CA HIS A 294 -9.67 9.17 -11.64
C HIS A 294 -8.98 8.37 -12.77
N ALA A 295 -8.78 7.06 -12.57
CA ALA A 295 -8.37 6.11 -13.58
C ALA A 295 -9.18 4.80 -13.45
N THR A 296 -9.47 4.16 -14.58
CA THR A 296 -10.13 2.84 -14.62
C THR A 296 -9.08 1.73 -14.53
N ASN A 297 -9.44 0.58 -13.94
CA ASN A 297 -8.60 -0.62 -13.84
C ASN A 297 -7.30 -0.43 -13.06
N THR A 298 -7.31 0.45 -12.05
CA THR A 298 -6.15 0.59 -11.15
C THR A 298 -6.06 -0.53 -10.13
N ILE A 299 -7.05 -1.42 -10.05
CA ILE A 299 -6.98 -2.66 -9.25
C ILE A 299 -6.92 -3.81 -10.26
N GLY A 300 -5.83 -4.57 -10.23
CA GLY A 300 -5.63 -5.73 -11.09
C GLY A 300 -6.63 -6.87 -10.85
N THR A 301 -6.74 -7.78 -11.80
CA THR A 301 -7.68 -8.93 -11.72
C THR A 301 -7.20 -10.03 -10.79
N SER A 302 -5.93 -10.02 -10.41
CA SER A 302 -5.29 -10.99 -9.53
C SER A 302 -4.53 -10.27 -8.43
N SER A 303 -5.10 -9.17 -7.90
CA SER A 303 -4.40 -8.30 -6.96
C SER A 303 -3.88 -9.05 -5.74
N GLY A 304 -2.70 -8.69 -5.28
CA GLY A 304 -2.05 -9.34 -4.16
C GLY A 304 -0.57 -9.06 -4.09
N LEU A 305 0.03 -9.47 -2.98
CA LEU A 305 1.41 -9.14 -2.69
C LEU A 305 2.37 -10.24 -3.13
N THR A 306 3.58 -9.86 -3.50
CA THR A 306 4.63 -10.85 -3.74
C THR A 306 5.34 -11.24 -2.45
N ASN A 307 5.60 -12.55 -2.33
CA ASN A 307 6.37 -13.13 -1.24
C ASN A 307 7.85 -12.68 -1.22
N SER A 308 8.35 -12.03 -2.28
CA SER A 308 9.77 -11.73 -2.44
C SER A 308 10.13 -10.28 -2.24
N THR A 309 9.35 -9.34 -2.77
CA THR A 309 9.67 -7.91 -2.70
C THR A 309 8.54 -7.05 -3.23
N GLU A 310 8.14 -6.03 -2.49
CA GLU A 310 7.15 -5.05 -2.95
C GLU A 310 7.11 -3.84 -2.03
N PRO A 311 6.73 -2.66 -2.52
CA PRO A 311 6.29 -1.58 -1.67
C PRO A 311 4.82 -1.78 -1.28
N VAL A 312 4.42 -1.23 -0.15
CA VAL A 312 3.05 -0.84 0.14
C VAL A 312 3.08 0.62 0.57
N VAL A 313 2.21 1.42 -0.03
CA VAL A 313 2.14 2.86 0.17
C VAL A 313 0.73 3.25 0.57
N LEU A 314 0.64 3.96 1.68
CA LEU A 314 -0.57 4.65 2.11
C LEU A 314 -0.39 6.13 1.77
N PHE A 315 -1.35 6.72 1.06
CA PHE A 315 -1.25 8.12 0.63
C PHE A 315 -2.62 8.76 0.56
N GLN A 316 -2.66 10.09 0.52
CA GLN A 316 -3.89 10.85 0.39
C GLN A 316 -3.87 11.80 -0.80
N TRP A 317 -5.04 11.94 -1.43
CA TRP A 317 -5.26 12.91 -2.49
C TRP A 317 -6.74 13.24 -2.67
N ASP A 318 -7.08 14.52 -2.65
CA ASP A 318 -8.45 15.02 -2.76
C ASP A 318 -8.95 15.13 -4.22
N GLY A 319 -8.11 14.78 -5.19
CA GLY A 319 -8.40 14.93 -6.63
C GLY A 319 -8.06 16.32 -7.20
N SER A 320 -7.83 17.30 -6.34
CA SER A 320 -7.69 18.71 -6.71
C SER A 320 -6.27 19.25 -6.49
N ALA A 321 -5.61 18.79 -5.43
CA ALA A 321 -4.24 19.15 -5.06
C ALA A 321 -3.27 18.82 -6.20
N ALA A 322 -2.19 19.60 -6.26
CA ALA A 322 -1.19 19.48 -7.32
C ALA A 322 -0.50 18.10 -7.31
N LEU A 323 -0.18 17.60 -6.11
CA LEU A 323 0.46 16.31 -5.89
C LEU A 323 -0.29 15.54 -4.78
N PRO A 324 -0.34 14.20 -4.83
CA PRO A 324 -0.68 13.39 -3.67
C PRO A 324 0.36 13.58 -2.56
N VAL A 325 -0.07 13.33 -1.33
CA VAL A 325 0.77 13.39 -0.14
C VAL A 325 0.87 12.00 0.45
N ASP A 326 2.08 11.55 0.75
CA ASP A 326 2.32 10.24 1.31
C ASP A 326 1.98 10.24 2.81
N LEU A 327 1.42 9.13 3.29
CA LEU A 327 1.08 8.96 4.70
C LEU A 327 1.98 7.93 5.35
N ASP A 328 2.26 6.80 4.70
CA ASP A 328 3.20 5.82 5.22
C ASP A 328 3.71 4.96 4.06
N TYR A 329 4.87 4.34 4.25
CA TYR A 329 5.55 3.50 3.29
C TYR A 329 6.23 2.33 4.00
N VAL A 330 6.01 1.13 3.47
CA VAL A 330 6.83 -0.03 3.82
C VAL A 330 7.30 -0.74 2.56
N PHE A 331 8.53 -1.21 2.58
CA PHE A 331 9.10 -2.02 1.53
C PHE A 331 9.82 -3.21 2.12
N TRP A 332 9.66 -4.39 1.52
CA TRP A 332 10.34 -5.60 1.96
C TRP A 332 11.14 -6.27 0.86
N GLY A 333 12.03 -7.16 1.30
CA GLY A 333 12.64 -8.13 0.41
C GLY A 333 13.83 -7.59 -0.38
N THR A 334 14.06 -8.11 -1.57
CA THR A 334 15.19 -7.67 -2.43
C THR A 334 14.65 -6.95 -3.66
N PRO A 335 15.00 -5.67 -3.89
CA PRO A 335 14.49 -4.89 -5.00
C PRO A 335 14.57 -5.59 -6.35
N GLY A 336 13.45 -5.54 -7.09
CA GLY A 336 13.34 -5.98 -8.47
C GLY A 336 12.88 -4.85 -9.38
N SER A 337 12.99 -5.04 -10.69
CA SER A 337 12.53 -4.04 -11.68
C SER A 337 11.01 -3.95 -11.79
N THR A 338 10.28 -5.01 -11.43
CA THR A 338 8.82 -5.03 -11.45
C THR A 338 8.24 -4.43 -10.17
N ASN A 339 8.89 -4.75 -9.04
CA ASN A 339 8.50 -4.33 -7.70
C ASN A 339 9.64 -3.50 -7.10
N ALA A 340 9.84 -2.33 -7.69
CA ALA A 340 10.88 -1.40 -7.27
C ALA A 340 10.46 -0.65 -5.99
N GLN A 341 11.44 -0.08 -5.29
CA GLN A 341 11.13 0.92 -4.29
C GLN A 341 10.44 2.14 -4.90
N VAL A 342 9.65 2.81 -4.08
CA VAL A 342 9.07 4.11 -4.44
C VAL A 342 10.18 5.16 -4.47
N ASP A 343 10.37 5.84 -5.60
CA ASP A 343 11.29 6.96 -5.74
C ASP A 343 10.71 7.97 -6.75
N LYS A 344 10.19 9.09 -6.23
CA LYS A 344 9.56 10.15 -7.01
C LYS A 344 10.51 11.30 -7.36
N THR A 345 11.81 11.17 -7.08
CA THR A 345 12.79 12.25 -7.24
C THR A 345 12.83 12.89 -8.63
N THR A 346 12.52 12.10 -9.66
CA THR A 346 12.53 12.56 -11.05
C THR A 346 11.13 12.84 -11.61
N THR A 347 10.09 12.65 -10.80
CA THR A 347 8.70 12.58 -11.25
C THR A 347 8.02 13.94 -11.17
N SER A 348 7.35 14.32 -12.25
CA SER A 348 6.41 15.44 -12.30
C SER A 348 5.06 14.99 -12.79
N ILE A 349 3.99 15.56 -12.24
CA ILE A 349 2.60 15.33 -12.63
C ILE A 349 2.07 16.56 -13.38
N THR A 350 1.38 16.32 -14.50
CA THR A 350 0.69 17.36 -15.25
C THR A 350 -0.55 17.83 -14.49
N LEU A 351 -0.71 19.15 -14.36
CA LEU A 351 -1.84 19.74 -13.65
C LEU A 351 -3.06 19.89 -14.58
N ALA A 352 -4.26 19.74 -14.02
CA ALA A 352 -5.51 19.92 -14.76
C ALA A 352 -5.65 21.32 -15.37
N ALA A 353 -5.09 22.35 -14.72
CA ALA A 353 -5.06 23.73 -15.20
C ALA A 353 -3.95 24.01 -16.24
N GLY A 354 -3.15 23.00 -16.60
CA GLY A 354 -1.92 23.16 -17.36
C GLY A 354 -0.68 23.38 -16.48
N GLY A 355 0.50 23.11 -17.02
CA GLY A 355 1.77 23.08 -16.27
C GLY A 355 2.02 21.74 -15.57
N SER A 356 3.05 21.70 -14.73
CA SER A 356 3.42 20.51 -13.96
C SER A 356 3.77 20.86 -12.51
N ALA A 357 3.58 19.90 -11.62
CA ALA A 357 4.16 19.92 -10.28
C ALA A 357 5.19 18.79 -10.18
N THR A 358 6.30 19.06 -9.52
CA THR A 358 7.42 18.11 -9.36
C THR A 358 7.50 17.70 -7.91
N PHE A 359 7.62 16.39 -7.66
CA PHE A 359 7.83 15.88 -6.32
C PHE A 359 9.19 16.33 -5.79
N LEU A 360 9.28 16.46 -4.46
CA LEU A 360 10.57 16.57 -3.80
C LEU A 360 11.35 15.25 -3.94
N PRO A 361 12.68 15.27 -3.83
CA PRO A 361 13.47 14.05 -3.80
C PRO A 361 13.06 13.15 -2.65
N ASP A 362 12.75 11.89 -2.98
CA ASP A 362 12.65 10.83 -1.99
C ASP A 362 14.06 10.37 -1.58
N THR A 363 14.17 9.59 -0.50
CA THR A 363 15.42 8.89 -0.22
C THR A 363 15.73 7.95 -1.37
N ALA A 364 16.92 8.10 -1.98
CA ALA A 364 17.30 7.35 -3.16
C ALA A 364 17.13 5.83 -2.95
N ALA A 365 16.56 5.13 -3.94
CA ALA A 365 16.18 3.72 -3.81
C ALA A 365 17.29 2.81 -3.23
N ALA A 366 18.56 3.05 -3.60
CA ALA A 366 19.70 2.28 -3.09
C ALA A 366 20.04 2.51 -1.60
N SER A 367 19.54 3.60 -1.02
CA SER A 367 19.73 4.00 0.39
C SER A 367 18.51 3.72 1.26
N GLN A 368 17.36 3.40 0.66
CA GLN A 368 16.17 3.02 1.43
C GLN A 368 16.41 1.73 2.20
N GLN A 369 16.00 1.71 3.47
CA GLN A 369 15.97 0.47 4.23
C GLN A 369 14.78 -0.39 3.81
N ARG A 370 14.76 -1.63 4.30
CA ARG A 370 13.70 -2.58 3.97
C ARG A 370 13.50 -3.59 5.08
N VAL A 371 12.28 -4.08 5.20
CA VAL A 371 11.94 -5.21 6.05
C VAL A 371 12.43 -6.49 5.37
N ALA A 372 12.81 -7.51 6.16
CA ALA A 372 12.99 -8.84 5.60
C ALA A 372 11.67 -9.34 4.99
N ALA A 373 11.71 -10.11 3.90
CA ALA A 373 10.48 -10.64 3.31
C ALA A 373 9.82 -11.61 4.30
N PRO A 374 8.55 -11.40 4.69
CA PRO A 374 7.83 -12.33 5.55
C PRO A 374 7.62 -13.66 4.81
N ALA A 375 7.77 -14.77 5.53
CA ALA A 375 7.44 -16.09 5.00
C ALA A 375 5.92 -16.29 4.92
N ASN A 376 5.47 -17.30 4.18
CA ASN A 376 4.06 -17.67 4.15
C ASN A 376 3.55 -17.99 5.57
N GLY A 377 2.45 -17.34 5.99
CA GLY A 377 1.87 -17.45 7.33
C GLY A 377 2.51 -16.55 8.39
N ALA A 378 3.50 -15.74 8.00
CA ALA A 378 4.14 -14.71 8.82
C ALA A 378 3.72 -13.30 8.37
N ALA A 379 4.05 -12.31 9.19
CA ALA A 379 3.80 -10.90 8.93
C ALA A 379 5.07 -10.06 9.10
N ALA A 380 5.17 -8.97 8.34
CA ALA A 380 5.94 -7.81 8.74
C ALA A 380 5.04 -6.95 9.66
N VAL A 381 5.50 -6.65 10.87
CA VAL A 381 4.76 -5.87 11.87
C VAL A 381 5.56 -4.64 12.30
N ARG A 382 4.89 -3.49 12.43
CA ARG A 382 5.47 -2.25 12.93
C ARG A 382 5.56 -2.35 14.46
N CYS A 383 6.76 -2.18 15.00
CA CYS A 383 7.05 -2.20 16.43
C CYS A 383 7.43 -0.81 16.99
N ASN A 384 7.57 0.19 16.11
CA ASN A 384 7.78 1.58 16.49
C ASN A 384 6.82 2.46 15.68
N TYR A 385 5.83 3.01 16.36
CA TYR A 385 4.80 3.89 15.79
C TYR A 385 5.26 5.36 15.64
N ALA A 386 6.46 5.69 16.10
CA ALA A 386 7.07 7.02 15.93
C ALA A 386 8.02 7.09 14.73
N GLU A 387 8.05 6.04 13.90
CA GLU A 387 8.79 5.96 12.61
C GLU A 387 10.31 6.14 12.75
N GLY A 388 10.82 5.93 13.97
CA GLY A 388 12.24 5.91 14.28
C GLY A 388 12.96 7.20 13.88
N THR A 389 13.86 7.09 12.91
CA THR A 389 14.73 8.19 12.43
C THR A 389 14.31 8.74 11.08
N GLU A 390 13.05 8.56 10.69
CA GLU A 390 12.51 9.15 9.48
C GLU A 390 12.72 10.68 9.45
N ARG A 391 13.05 11.19 8.28
CA ARG A 391 13.20 12.63 8.03
C ARG A 391 11.83 13.28 7.93
N ARG A 392 11.50 14.10 8.92
CA ARG A 392 10.20 14.80 9.03
C ARG A 392 10.03 16.06 8.17
N THR A 393 11.01 16.39 7.32
CA THR A 393 10.99 17.61 6.49
C THR A 393 11.66 17.39 5.15
N GLY A 394 11.17 18.07 4.11
CA GLY A 394 11.78 18.06 2.78
C GLY A 394 11.42 16.84 1.92
N GLY A 395 10.41 16.05 2.31
CA GLY A 395 9.84 14.98 1.52
C GLY A 395 8.40 15.25 1.08
N ASN A 396 7.77 14.22 0.50
CA ASN A 396 6.45 14.27 -0.12
C ASN A 396 5.30 13.82 0.81
N GLY A 397 5.62 13.47 2.06
CA GLY A 397 4.69 13.02 3.09
C GLY A 397 3.99 14.16 3.83
N LEU A 398 3.02 13.81 4.66
CA LEU A 398 2.24 14.79 5.44
C LEU A 398 3.17 15.61 6.34
N GLY A 399 3.00 16.93 6.38
CA GLY A 399 3.91 17.80 7.15
C GLY A 399 5.32 17.94 6.56
N GLY A 400 5.58 17.35 5.39
CA GLY A 400 6.89 17.37 4.72
C GLY A 400 7.77 16.17 5.05
N HIS A 401 7.21 15.10 5.62
CA HIS A 401 7.91 13.85 5.89
C HIS A 401 8.45 13.19 4.61
N ASP A 402 9.52 12.40 4.74
CA ASP A 402 10.07 11.54 3.70
C ASP A 402 9.92 10.09 4.17
N GLU A 403 8.75 9.51 3.92
CA GLU A 403 8.38 8.13 4.34
C GLU A 403 9.42 7.09 3.88
N THR A 404 10.08 7.33 2.74
CA THR A 404 11.11 6.43 2.20
C THR A 404 12.43 6.44 2.98
N SER A 405 12.59 7.38 3.91
CA SER A 405 13.76 7.51 4.78
C SER A 405 13.65 6.74 6.09
N GLU A 406 12.51 6.11 6.36
CA GLU A 406 12.30 5.33 7.58
C GLU A 406 13.35 4.22 7.73
N SER A 407 13.84 4.04 8.96
CA SER A 407 14.76 2.95 9.31
C SER A 407 13.98 1.65 9.54
N LEU A 408 13.44 1.07 8.45
CA LEU A 408 12.55 -0.10 8.48
C LEU A 408 13.13 -1.31 9.21
N MET A 409 14.46 -1.49 9.23
CA MET A 409 15.10 -2.59 9.97
C MET A 409 14.97 -2.46 11.51
N THR A 410 14.66 -1.26 12.00
CA THR A 410 14.57 -0.95 13.43
C THR A 410 13.14 -0.68 13.88
N THR A 411 12.28 -0.23 12.97
CA THR A 411 10.89 0.10 13.27
C THR A 411 9.93 -1.05 12.96
N TRP A 412 10.36 -2.02 12.15
CA TRP A 412 9.59 -3.22 11.81
C TRP A 412 10.30 -4.51 12.23
N ARG A 413 9.50 -5.57 12.40
CA ARG A 413 9.96 -6.93 12.67
C ARG A 413 9.17 -7.91 11.82
N VAL A 414 9.81 -9.03 11.44
CA VAL A 414 9.11 -10.17 10.84
C VAL A 414 8.75 -11.19 11.93
N THR A 415 7.49 -11.61 11.98
CA THR A 415 7.04 -12.70 12.84
C THR A 415 7.44 -14.06 12.25
N SER A 416 7.55 -15.10 13.06
CA SER A 416 7.84 -16.45 12.55
C SER A 416 6.60 -17.06 11.90
N ALA A 417 6.77 -17.81 10.81
CA ALA A 417 5.67 -18.63 10.28
C ALA A 417 5.31 -19.76 11.27
N PRO A 418 4.05 -20.22 11.30
CA PRO A 418 3.66 -21.40 12.07
C PRO A 418 4.38 -22.65 11.54
N ALA A 419 4.75 -23.57 12.43
CA ALA A 419 5.26 -24.87 12.01
C ALA A 419 4.13 -25.69 11.39
N LEU A 420 4.28 -26.10 10.13
CA LEU A 420 3.27 -26.92 9.44
C LEU A 420 3.16 -28.29 10.11
N VAL A 421 2.01 -28.59 10.73
CA VAL A 421 1.80 -29.90 11.39
C VAL A 421 1.03 -30.89 10.50
N ASP A 422 0.26 -30.45 9.50
CA ASP A 422 -0.55 -31.39 8.69
C ASP A 422 -0.90 -30.97 7.24
N GLY A 423 -0.34 -29.88 6.71
CA GLY A 423 -0.64 -29.44 5.35
C GLY A 423 -2.04 -28.83 5.15
N SER A 424 -2.77 -28.50 6.22
CA SER A 424 -3.92 -27.61 6.17
C SER A 424 -3.51 -26.18 5.82
N ILE A 425 -4.47 -25.37 5.33
CA ILE A 425 -4.36 -23.90 5.25
C ILE A 425 -3.90 -23.40 6.62
N ALA A 426 -2.61 -23.08 6.73
CA ALA A 426 -2.02 -22.71 8.00
C ALA A 426 -2.72 -21.44 8.49
N ALA A 427 -3.30 -21.50 9.69
CA ALA A 427 -3.75 -20.30 10.38
C ALA A 427 -2.55 -19.36 10.52
N LEU A 428 -2.77 -18.06 10.31
CA LEU A 428 -1.69 -17.08 10.45
C LEU A 428 -1.13 -17.13 11.88
N ASN A 429 0.20 -17.06 12.01
CA ASN A 429 0.79 -16.79 13.32
C ASN A 429 0.54 -15.34 13.75
N ALA A 430 0.26 -14.47 12.78
CA ALA A 430 -0.01 -13.06 12.96
C ALA A 430 -1.47 -12.78 12.52
N THR A 431 -2.37 -12.82 13.49
CA THR A 431 -3.79 -12.47 13.31
C THR A 431 -3.91 -10.96 13.42
N PRO A 432 -4.68 -10.28 12.54
CA PRO A 432 -4.89 -8.86 12.70
C PRO A 432 -5.42 -8.55 14.10
N GLY A 433 -4.87 -7.52 14.74
CA GLY A 433 -5.24 -7.21 16.12
C GLY A 433 -4.37 -7.82 17.21
N ALA A 434 -3.49 -8.77 16.90
CA ALA A 434 -2.90 -9.61 17.93
C ALA A 434 -1.77 -8.94 18.73
N ILE A 435 -1.71 -9.21 20.04
CA ILE A 435 -0.72 -8.64 20.98
C ILE A 435 0.72 -9.05 20.60
N ASN A 436 0.91 -10.19 19.94
CA ASN A 436 2.23 -10.63 19.48
C ASN A 436 2.76 -9.82 18.27
N ASN A 437 1.99 -8.86 17.76
CA ASN A 437 2.35 -7.99 16.65
C ASN A 437 2.92 -6.65 17.11
N CYS A 438 3.69 -6.65 18.20
CA CYS A 438 4.31 -5.45 18.78
C CYS A 438 3.29 -4.36 19.17
N ARG A 439 2.11 -4.79 19.61
CA ARG A 439 1.06 -3.92 20.15
C ARG A 439 1.14 -3.83 21.66
#